data_AF-A0A7S2GPV6-F1
#
_entry.id   AF-A0A7S2GPV6-F1
#
_cell.length_a   1.000
_cell.length_b   1.000
_cell.length_c   1.000
_cell.angle_alpha   90.00
_cell.angle_beta   90.00
_cell.angle_gamma   90.00
#
_symmetry.space_group_name_H-M   'P 1'
#
loop_
_entity.id
_entity.type
_entity.pdbx_description
1 polymer ?
#
loop_
_entity_poly.entity_id
_entity_poly.type
_entity_poly.pdbx_seq_one_letter_code
_entity_poly.pdbx_strand_id
1 'polypeptide(L)'
;DIGTVKYLHSDFGVLGSDVGPHPKDTIFQEILGGGALRVLGPYLVGPALLAFGSSGGGGEDPGSSMPEIEQAVVVGNLDAQPPYGGGAELSGAACLRFGGGGLATMYAGFEAETPEEVKIVGTKGTLTLHGPGHCPTRVTLRLKATSRTADPVETSWTFPLPTATPDIISSGGFIMPNSEGFVYEAAAVARCIAAGLSGAPQWTTEESLAAAGTLEKLRTKLSDGSSCTSSPSPLPSTSAPPPVVAHDRSRSSSSSSVVPSSSSPPPRLPGGLLHVVALKFKPGIEGSEVAEAALAELRGLREVCAPFVSSVSVGLNVAAPGDLAHAKGCTHVAAFTFATARDRDAYLEHPGHLAVSEALGPLLEDIFVSDVALP
;
A
#
# COMPACT_ATOMS: atom_id res chain seq x y z
N ASP A 1 9.86 25.70 -21.64
CA ASP A 1 9.93 24.99 -22.93
C ASP A 1 8.71 24.14 -23.27
N ILE A 2 8.17 23.36 -22.34
CA ILE A 2 7.05 22.43 -22.62
C ILE A 2 5.65 23.08 -22.74
N GLY A 3 5.53 24.41 -22.64
CA GLY A 3 4.25 25.12 -22.66
C GLY A 3 3.48 24.98 -21.35
N THR A 4 2.15 25.11 -21.40
CA THR A 4 1.30 24.95 -20.21
C THR A 4 1.24 23.47 -19.82
N VAL A 5 1.56 23.15 -18.57
CA VAL A 5 1.45 21.78 -18.04
C VAL A 5 -0.03 21.37 -18.00
N LYS A 6 -0.32 20.17 -18.48
CA LYS A 6 -1.68 19.61 -18.53
C LYS A 6 -1.79 18.24 -17.88
N TYR A 7 -0.70 17.49 -17.86
CA TYR A 7 -0.72 16.14 -17.31
C TYR A 7 0.61 15.81 -16.64
N LEU A 8 0.55 15.07 -15.54
CA LEU A 8 1.69 14.44 -14.90
C LEU A 8 1.41 12.95 -14.72
N HIS A 9 2.41 12.14 -15.04
CA HIS A 9 2.40 10.71 -14.70
C HIS A 9 3.66 10.40 -13.88
N SER A 10 3.50 9.71 -12.77
CA SER A 10 4.62 9.29 -11.93
C SER A 10 4.38 7.91 -11.34
N ASP A 11 5.40 7.07 -11.32
CA ASP A 11 5.32 5.75 -10.69
C ASP A 11 6.52 5.53 -9.77
N PHE A 12 6.30 4.79 -8.69
CA PHE A 12 7.35 4.29 -7.80
C PHE A 12 6.90 2.94 -7.26
N GLY A 13 7.25 1.90 -8.00
CA GLY A 13 7.05 0.51 -7.64
C GLY A 13 8.40 -0.18 -7.49
N VAL A 14 8.59 -0.82 -6.34
CA VAL A 14 9.72 -1.71 -6.05
C VAL A 14 9.19 -3.02 -5.50
N LEU A 15 9.98 -4.09 -5.51
CA LEU A 15 9.60 -5.28 -4.76
C LEU A 15 9.91 -5.05 -3.28
N GLY A 16 8.90 -5.19 -2.43
CA GLY A 16 9.04 -5.01 -0.99
C GLY A 16 10.10 -5.92 -0.37
N SER A 17 10.35 -7.10 -0.97
CA SER A 17 11.40 -8.04 -0.58
C SER A 17 12.82 -7.47 -0.69
N ASP A 18 13.03 -6.47 -1.54
CA ASP A 18 14.32 -5.82 -1.75
C ASP A 18 14.55 -4.68 -0.77
N VAL A 19 13.47 -4.21 -0.12
CA VAL A 19 13.51 -3.12 0.87
C VAL A 19 13.61 -3.67 2.29
N GLY A 20 12.82 -4.70 2.62
CA GLY A 20 12.82 -5.26 3.97
C GLY A 20 11.96 -6.51 4.16
N PRO A 21 12.13 -7.22 5.30
CA PRO A 21 11.39 -8.45 5.56
C PRO A 21 9.91 -8.17 5.85
N HIS A 22 9.03 -8.59 4.94
CA HIS A 22 7.59 -8.59 5.18
C HIS A 22 7.19 -9.67 6.23
N PRO A 23 6.25 -9.39 7.16
CA PRO A 23 5.57 -8.11 7.44
C PRO A 23 6.27 -7.29 8.55
N LYS A 24 7.49 -7.65 8.95
CA LYS A 24 8.16 -7.09 10.13
C LYS A 24 8.82 -5.74 9.87
N ASP A 25 9.13 -5.44 8.62
CA ASP A 25 9.73 -4.16 8.27
C ASP A 25 8.74 -3.00 8.49
N THR A 26 9.26 -1.86 8.94
CA THR A 26 8.51 -0.63 9.18
C THR A 26 7.68 -0.19 7.98
N ILE A 27 8.13 -0.46 6.74
CA ILE A 27 7.38 -0.08 5.53
C ILE A 27 6.04 -0.82 5.40
N PHE A 28 5.87 -1.98 6.05
CA PHE A 28 4.63 -2.77 6.04
C PHE A 28 3.78 -2.54 7.30
N GLN A 29 4.29 -1.83 8.30
CA GLN A 29 3.62 -1.64 9.58
C GLN A 29 2.88 -0.32 9.64
N GLU A 30 1.55 -0.36 9.54
CA GLU A 30 0.72 0.85 9.54
C GLU A 30 0.94 1.73 10.79
N ILE A 31 1.04 1.10 11.97
CA ILE A 31 1.26 1.79 13.24
C ILE A 31 2.58 2.57 13.30
N LEU A 32 3.58 2.16 12.49
CA LEU A 32 4.87 2.84 12.37
C LEU A 32 4.91 3.81 11.18
N GLY A 33 3.78 4.08 10.53
CA GLY A 33 3.73 4.93 9.35
C GLY A 33 4.02 4.20 8.04
N GLY A 34 3.98 2.86 8.02
CA GLY A 34 4.11 2.04 6.83
C GLY A 34 2.94 2.17 5.84
N GLY A 35 3.16 1.65 4.64
CA GLY A 35 2.26 1.68 3.50
C GLY A 35 2.88 2.38 2.29
N ALA A 36 2.67 1.84 1.10
CA ALA A 36 3.27 2.30 -0.15
C ALA A 36 2.98 3.79 -0.40
N LEU A 37 1.75 4.25 -0.15
CA LEU A 37 1.40 5.67 -0.30
C LEU A 37 2.12 6.57 0.72
N ARG A 38 2.36 6.11 1.95
CA ARG A 38 3.11 6.90 2.95
C ARG A 38 4.61 6.96 2.63
N VAL A 39 5.18 5.81 2.28
CA VAL A 39 6.64 5.66 2.12
C VAL A 39 7.10 6.21 0.77
N LEU A 40 6.40 5.87 -0.32
CA LEU A 40 6.80 6.21 -1.69
C LEU A 40 6.02 7.42 -2.24
N GLY A 41 4.80 7.65 -1.76
CA GLY A 41 3.94 8.73 -2.24
C GLY A 41 4.51 10.15 -2.15
N PRO A 42 5.37 10.53 -1.19
CA PRO A 42 6.01 11.85 -1.19
C PRO A 42 6.75 12.16 -2.49
N TYR A 43 7.41 11.15 -3.09
CA TYR A 43 8.13 11.28 -4.36
C TYR A 43 7.22 11.39 -5.59
N LEU A 44 5.92 11.13 -5.42
CA LEU A 44 4.91 11.20 -6.48
C LEU A 44 4.08 12.48 -6.39
N VAL A 45 3.66 12.83 -5.18
CA VAL A 45 2.88 14.05 -4.89
C VAL A 45 3.76 15.29 -5.03
N GLY A 46 5.02 15.24 -4.59
CA GLY A 46 5.95 16.38 -4.66
C GLY A 46 6.07 16.95 -6.07
N PRO A 47 6.46 16.13 -7.08
CA PRO A 47 6.51 16.58 -8.47
C PRO A 47 5.18 17.10 -9.02
N ALA A 48 4.04 16.55 -8.59
CA ALA A 48 2.72 17.05 -8.97
C ALA A 48 2.47 18.46 -8.43
N LEU A 49 2.78 18.71 -7.16
CA LEU A 49 2.67 20.03 -6.55
C LEU A 49 3.59 21.04 -7.23
N LEU A 50 4.81 20.66 -7.57
CA LEU A 50 5.74 21.54 -8.30
C LEU A 50 5.27 21.83 -9.72
N ALA A 51 4.78 20.82 -10.44
CA ALA A 51 4.40 20.93 -11.84
C ALA A 51 3.11 21.74 -12.06
N PHE A 52 2.17 21.69 -11.10
CA PHE A 52 0.90 22.41 -11.16
C PHE A 52 0.86 23.63 -10.24
N GLY A 53 1.81 23.77 -9.32
CA GLY A 53 2.00 24.97 -8.52
C GLY A 53 2.33 26.16 -9.40
N SER A 54 1.98 27.35 -8.92
CA SER A 54 2.29 28.60 -9.60
C SER A 54 3.80 28.94 -9.49
N SER A 55 4.68 28.01 -9.84
CA SER A 55 6.09 28.28 -10.08
C SER A 55 6.26 28.69 -11.56
N GLY A 56 5.69 29.85 -11.89
CA GLY A 56 6.03 30.55 -13.11
C GLY A 56 7.45 31.12 -13.03
N GLY A 57 8.47 30.26 -13.12
CA GLY A 57 9.87 30.65 -13.30
C GLY A 57 10.65 30.87 -11.99
N GLY A 58 11.93 30.50 -11.99
CA GLY A 58 12.85 30.69 -10.88
C GLY A 58 13.19 32.16 -10.59
N GLY A 59 12.22 32.95 -10.14
CA GLY A 59 12.41 34.33 -9.72
C GLY A 59 11.58 34.64 -8.49
N GLU A 60 12.26 34.95 -7.39
CA GLU A 60 12.02 36.01 -6.38
C GLU A 60 10.59 36.42 -5.95
N ASP A 61 9.51 35.69 -6.25
CA ASP A 61 8.17 36.03 -5.76
C ASP A 61 7.73 35.06 -4.65
N PRO A 62 7.76 35.45 -3.36
CA PRO A 62 7.43 34.59 -2.22
C PRO A 62 5.92 34.30 -2.08
N GLY A 63 5.10 34.71 -3.06
CA GLY A 63 3.63 34.65 -3.01
C GLY A 63 2.99 33.53 -3.82
N SER A 64 3.72 32.52 -4.28
CA SER A 64 3.14 31.43 -5.07
C SER A 64 2.14 30.63 -4.23
N SER A 65 0.85 30.82 -4.50
CA SER A 65 -0.20 30.03 -3.85
C SER A 65 -0.08 28.57 -4.27
N MET A 66 -0.13 27.66 -3.28
CA MET A 66 -0.17 26.22 -3.51
C MET A 66 -1.28 25.85 -4.49
N PRO A 67 -1.04 24.89 -5.40
CA PRO A 67 -2.06 24.50 -6.36
C PRO A 67 -3.21 23.81 -5.64
N GLU A 68 -4.42 24.27 -5.90
CA GLU A 68 -5.63 23.67 -5.34
C GLU A 68 -5.88 22.30 -5.99
N ILE A 69 -6.06 21.27 -5.16
CA ILE A 69 -6.52 19.94 -5.60
C ILE A 69 -8.05 19.92 -5.46
N GLU A 70 -8.75 20.06 -6.58
CA GLU A 70 -10.22 20.07 -6.63
C GLU A 70 -10.82 18.68 -6.40
N GLN A 71 -10.14 17.64 -6.86
CA GLN A 71 -10.63 16.27 -6.78
C GLN A 71 -9.48 15.29 -6.66
N ALA A 72 -9.68 14.27 -5.83
CA ALA A 72 -8.77 13.15 -5.69
C ALA A 72 -9.56 11.84 -5.70
N VAL A 73 -9.12 10.89 -6.52
CA VAL A 73 -9.57 9.51 -6.50
C VAL A 73 -8.36 8.62 -6.25
N VAL A 74 -8.57 7.54 -5.51
CA VAL A 74 -7.54 6.59 -5.13
C VAL A 74 -8.14 5.20 -5.15
N VAL A 75 -7.33 4.21 -5.52
CA VAL A 75 -7.60 2.79 -5.33
C VAL A 75 -6.33 2.12 -4.85
N GLY A 76 -6.42 1.00 -4.15
CA GLY A 76 -5.23 0.36 -3.63
C GLY A 76 -5.47 -1.02 -3.04
N ASN A 77 -4.37 -1.73 -2.85
CA ASN A 77 -4.32 -3.02 -2.20
C ASN A 77 -3.82 -2.83 -0.77
N LEU A 78 -4.60 -3.24 0.22
CA LEU A 78 -4.19 -3.24 1.62
C LEU A 78 -3.55 -4.58 2.00
N ASP A 79 -2.57 -4.52 2.89
CA ASP A 79 -2.02 -5.69 3.54
C ASP A 79 -3.04 -6.30 4.50
N ALA A 80 -3.34 -7.57 4.29
CA ALA A 80 -4.40 -8.31 4.96
C ALA A 80 -3.89 -9.29 6.03
N GLN A 81 -2.60 -9.23 6.45
CA GLN A 81 -1.97 -10.22 7.33
C GLN A 81 -1.76 -9.77 8.80
N PRO A 82 -2.67 -10.06 9.75
CA PRO A 82 -2.42 -9.83 11.18
C PRO A 82 -1.20 -10.60 11.73
N PRO A 83 -0.53 -10.12 12.80
CA PRO A 83 -0.89 -8.98 13.64
C PRO A 83 -0.28 -7.64 13.17
N TYR A 84 0.41 -7.60 12.03
CA TYR A 84 1.16 -6.42 11.55
C TYR A 84 0.63 -5.82 10.22
N GLY A 85 -0.09 -6.62 9.43
CA GLY A 85 -0.85 -6.24 8.25
C GLY A 85 -2.32 -6.05 8.63
N GLY A 86 -2.70 -4.79 8.78
CA GLY A 86 -4.05 -4.40 9.20
C GLY A 86 -4.49 -3.05 8.66
N GLY A 87 -3.95 -2.63 7.51
CA GLY A 87 -4.29 -1.34 6.88
C GLY A 87 -3.15 -0.59 6.21
N ALA A 88 -1.91 -1.12 6.22
CA ALA A 88 -0.84 -0.58 5.37
C ALA A 88 -1.13 -0.88 3.89
N GLU A 89 -0.92 0.08 3.00
CA GLU A 89 -1.06 -0.15 1.56
C GLU A 89 0.13 -0.98 1.04
N LEU A 90 -0.12 -2.12 0.40
CA LEU A 90 0.89 -2.80 -0.41
C LEU A 90 1.09 -2.08 -1.75
N SER A 91 0.01 -1.54 -2.30
CA SER A 91 0.06 -0.66 -3.47
C SER A 91 -1.12 0.31 -3.49
N GLY A 92 -0.96 1.42 -4.20
CA GLY A 92 -1.98 2.43 -4.36
C GLY A 92 -1.78 3.20 -5.66
N ALA A 93 -2.87 3.44 -6.37
CA ALA A 93 -2.92 4.31 -7.53
C ALA A 93 -3.86 5.48 -7.26
N ALA A 94 -3.45 6.70 -7.60
CA ALA A 94 -4.25 7.90 -7.39
C ALA A 94 -4.31 8.76 -8.65
N CYS A 95 -5.42 9.48 -8.80
CA CYS A 95 -5.57 10.54 -9.77
C CYS A 95 -6.01 11.84 -9.06
N LEU A 96 -5.26 12.91 -9.27
CA LEU A 96 -5.50 14.24 -8.72
C LEU A 96 -5.91 15.19 -9.85
N ARG A 97 -6.97 15.96 -9.64
CA ARG A 97 -7.35 17.09 -10.49
C ARG A 97 -6.98 18.38 -9.78
N PHE A 98 -6.17 19.19 -10.45
CA PHE A 98 -5.75 20.50 -9.99
C PHE A 98 -6.61 21.61 -10.59
N GLY A 99 -6.71 22.74 -9.88
CA GLY A 99 -7.27 23.98 -10.39
C GLY A 99 -6.66 24.37 -11.73
N GLY A 100 -7.48 24.81 -12.69
CA GLY A 100 -7.04 25.08 -14.06
C GLY A 100 -6.98 23.85 -14.99
N GLY A 101 -7.47 22.69 -14.51
CA GLY A 101 -7.69 21.49 -15.31
C GLY A 101 -6.45 20.62 -15.53
N GLY A 102 -5.44 20.75 -14.67
CA GLY A 102 -4.29 19.84 -14.63
C GLY A 102 -4.67 18.49 -14.03
N LEU A 103 -4.10 17.41 -14.55
CA LEU A 103 -4.31 16.06 -14.03
C LEU A 103 -2.98 15.40 -13.66
N ALA A 104 -2.90 14.77 -12.49
CA ALA A 104 -1.78 13.89 -12.14
C ALA A 104 -2.28 12.47 -11.91
N THR A 105 -1.64 11.48 -12.52
CA THR A 105 -1.84 10.06 -12.19
C THR A 105 -0.57 9.51 -11.55
N MET A 106 -0.73 8.72 -10.50
CA MET A 106 0.40 8.14 -9.79
C MET A 106 0.17 6.72 -9.34
N TYR A 107 1.25 5.95 -9.23
CA TYR A 107 1.27 4.60 -8.66
C TYR A 107 2.41 4.48 -7.65
N ALA A 108 2.11 4.00 -6.45
CA ALA A 108 3.06 3.61 -5.42
C ALA A 108 2.86 2.13 -5.11
N GLY A 109 3.92 1.33 -4.99
CA GLY A 109 3.73 -0.07 -4.61
C GLY A 109 4.97 -0.85 -4.22
N PHE A 110 4.74 -1.90 -3.46
CA PHE A 110 5.72 -2.91 -3.04
C PHE A 110 5.54 -4.26 -3.77
N GLU A 111 4.55 -4.35 -4.67
CA GLU A 111 4.14 -5.60 -5.33
C GLU A 111 4.76 -5.79 -6.72
N ALA A 112 5.31 -4.73 -7.33
CA ALA A 112 5.86 -4.77 -8.68
C ALA A 112 6.91 -3.67 -8.88
N GLU A 113 7.97 -4.01 -9.62
CA GLU A 113 8.92 -3.03 -10.12
C GLU A 113 8.29 -2.21 -11.25
N THR A 114 8.45 -0.90 -11.19
CA THR A 114 8.06 0.00 -12.27
C THR A 114 9.30 0.74 -12.80
N PRO A 115 9.20 1.44 -13.95
CA PRO A 115 10.32 2.23 -14.47
C PRO A 115 10.78 3.37 -13.55
N GLU A 116 9.99 3.69 -12.52
CA GLU A 116 10.20 4.77 -11.56
C GLU A 116 10.33 6.15 -12.24
N GLU A 117 9.52 6.42 -13.27
CA GLU A 117 9.63 7.64 -14.06
C GLU A 117 8.68 8.74 -13.56
N VAL A 118 9.07 10.00 -13.77
CA VAL A 118 8.17 11.15 -13.65
C VAL A 118 8.10 11.88 -14.99
N LYS A 119 6.90 11.98 -15.56
CA LYS A 119 6.63 12.63 -16.85
C LYS A 119 5.75 13.84 -16.66
N ILE A 120 6.28 15.01 -16.94
CA ILE A 120 5.57 16.30 -16.92
C ILE A 120 5.22 16.66 -18.37
N VAL A 121 3.93 16.64 -18.70
CA VAL A 121 3.42 16.82 -20.06
C VAL A 121 2.75 18.19 -20.18
N GLY A 122 3.30 19.01 -21.06
CA GLY A 122 2.74 20.30 -21.43
C GLY A 122 2.27 20.35 -22.88
N THR A 123 1.62 21.46 -23.25
CA THR A 123 1.04 21.67 -24.59
C THR A 123 2.07 21.67 -25.73
N LYS A 124 3.36 21.84 -25.42
CA LYS A 124 4.47 21.94 -26.38
C LYS A 124 5.53 20.85 -26.20
N GLY A 125 5.37 19.92 -25.26
CA GLY A 125 6.35 18.87 -25.06
C GLY A 125 6.21 18.12 -23.73
N THR A 126 7.17 17.25 -23.46
CA THR A 126 7.26 16.44 -22.26
C THR A 126 8.65 16.55 -21.65
N LEU A 127 8.72 16.73 -20.34
CA LEU A 127 9.94 16.54 -19.56
C LEU A 127 9.84 15.20 -18.82
N THR A 128 10.84 14.35 -18.96
CA THR A 128 10.92 13.04 -18.30
C THR A 128 12.11 13.02 -17.35
N LEU A 129 11.85 12.83 -16.05
CA LEU A 129 12.83 12.39 -15.06
C LEU A 129 12.88 10.87 -15.15
N HIS A 130 14.04 10.33 -15.50
CA HIS A 130 14.22 8.88 -15.66
C HIS A 130 14.43 8.20 -14.30
N GLY A 131 14.03 6.94 -14.22
CA GLY A 131 14.23 6.10 -13.04
C GLY A 131 15.69 6.00 -12.58
N PRO A 132 15.94 5.93 -11.26
CA PRO A 132 14.96 6.04 -10.16
C PRO A 132 14.48 7.50 -9.98
N GLY A 133 13.17 7.75 -10.10
CA GLY A 133 12.59 9.09 -10.20
C GLY A 133 12.66 9.91 -8.91
N HIS A 134 12.89 9.24 -7.78
CA HIS A 134 13.14 9.88 -6.48
C HIS A 134 14.58 10.39 -6.33
N CYS A 135 15.52 9.89 -7.13
CA CYS A 135 16.92 10.31 -7.17
C CYS A 135 17.50 10.28 -8.59
N PRO A 136 16.90 11.01 -9.54
CA PRO A 136 17.17 10.85 -10.97
C PRO A 136 18.53 11.43 -11.36
N THR A 137 19.26 10.72 -12.23
CA THR A 137 20.52 11.19 -12.84
C THR A 137 20.37 11.54 -14.31
N ARG A 138 19.17 11.37 -14.89
CA ARG A 138 18.92 11.69 -16.29
C ARG A 138 17.57 12.36 -16.48
N VAL A 139 17.56 13.38 -17.34
CA VAL A 139 16.37 14.11 -17.75
C VAL A 139 16.32 14.17 -19.27
N THR A 140 15.14 13.93 -19.86
CA THR A 140 14.90 14.14 -21.29
C THR A 140 13.80 15.16 -21.50
N LEU A 141 14.08 16.18 -22.31
CA LEU A 141 13.09 17.09 -22.87
C LEU A 141 12.73 16.63 -24.29
N ARG A 142 11.45 16.35 -24.52
CA ARG A 142 10.89 16.04 -25.83
C ARG A 142 9.94 17.14 -26.25
N LEU A 143 10.29 17.92 -27.27
CA LEU A 143 9.43 18.97 -27.80
C LEU A 143 8.46 18.42 -28.86
N LYS A 144 7.25 18.95 -28.86
CA LYS A 144 6.20 18.60 -29.81
C LYS A 144 6.71 18.89 -31.23
N ALA A 145 6.64 17.88 -32.08
CA ALA A 145 6.96 18.01 -33.49
C ALA A 145 6.00 18.99 -34.21
N THR A 146 6.46 19.59 -35.31
CA THR A 146 5.67 20.55 -36.11
C THR A 146 4.45 19.91 -36.77
N SER A 147 4.43 18.59 -36.91
CA SER A 147 3.31 17.80 -37.47
C SER A 147 3.26 16.41 -36.84
N ARG A 148 2.21 15.63 -37.12
CA ARG A 148 2.06 14.26 -36.60
C ARG A 148 3.04 13.24 -37.21
N THR A 149 3.68 13.61 -38.31
CA THR A 149 4.60 12.75 -39.07
C THR A 149 6.05 13.20 -38.99
N ALA A 150 6.30 14.36 -38.37
CA ALA A 150 7.65 14.85 -38.12
C ALA A 150 8.21 14.22 -36.84
N ASP A 151 9.52 14.00 -36.84
CA ASP A 151 10.20 13.52 -35.65
C ASP A 151 10.19 14.59 -34.54
N PRO A 152 9.99 14.18 -33.28
CA PRO A 152 10.13 15.07 -32.15
C PRO A 152 11.60 15.49 -31.98
N VAL A 153 11.82 16.70 -31.46
CA VAL A 153 13.15 17.12 -31.03
C VAL A 153 13.35 16.67 -29.59
N GLU A 154 14.38 15.86 -29.35
CA GLU A 154 14.73 15.37 -28.02
C GLU A 154 16.09 15.90 -27.58
N THR A 155 16.20 16.27 -26.32
CA THR A 155 17.45 16.67 -25.67
C THR A 155 17.53 15.96 -24.34
N SER A 156 18.66 15.32 -24.05
CA SER A 156 18.89 14.61 -22.79
C SER A 156 20.08 15.19 -22.05
N TRP A 157 19.95 15.29 -20.74
CA TRP A 157 21.02 15.67 -19.82
C TRP A 157 21.25 14.55 -18.82
N THR A 158 22.52 14.33 -18.50
CA THR A 158 22.95 13.41 -17.45
C THR A 158 23.64 14.21 -16.36
N PHE A 159 23.27 13.93 -15.11
CA PHE A 159 23.78 14.56 -13.90
C PHE A 159 24.58 13.50 -13.14
N PRO A 160 25.92 13.50 -13.25
CA PRO A 160 26.73 12.49 -12.60
C PRO A 160 26.63 12.60 -11.08
N LEU A 161 26.68 11.46 -10.42
CA LEU A 161 26.72 11.41 -8.96
C LEU A 161 28.11 11.84 -8.44
N PRO A 162 28.16 12.49 -7.28
CA PRO A 162 29.41 12.72 -6.56
C PRO A 162 30.13 11.42 -6.27
N THR A 163 31.46 11.45 -6.21
CA THR A 163 32.24 10.27 -5.80
C THR A 163 32.18 10.08 -4.28
N ALA A 164 31.91 8.85 -3.84
CA ALA A 164 32.00 8.49 -2.42
C ALA A 164 33.41 8.72 -1.86
N THR A 165 33.50 9.29 -0.66
CA THR A 165 34.78 9.50 0.02
C THR A 165 35.32 8.17 0.60
N PRO A 166 36.63 8.07 0.88
CA PRO A 166 37.20 6.91 1.56
C PRO A 166 36.50 6.59 2.89
N ASP A 167 36.09 7.62 3.64
CA ASP A 167 35.39 7.46 4.91
C ASP A 167 34.01 6.80 4.71
N ILE A 168 33.24 7.25 3.71
CA ILE A 168 31.96 6.64 3.34
C ILE A 168 32.15 5.17 2.98
N ILE A 169 33.14 4.88 2.12
CA ILE A 169 33.46 3.51 1.70
C ILE A 169 33.81 2.66 2.93
N SER A 170 34.64 3.18 3.84
CA SER A 170 35.05 2.47 5.06
C SER A 170 33.90 2.23 6.05
N SER A 171 32.86 3.07 6.00
CA SER A 171 31.66 2.96 6.84
C SER A 171 30.60 1.98 6.32
N GLY A 172 30.86 1.30 5.19
CA GLY A 172 29.93 0.35 4.56
C GLY A 172 29.25 0.86 3.30
N GLY A 173 29.52 2.09 2.87
CA GLY A 173 28.96 2.68 1.65
C GLY A 173 27.48 3.05 1.77
N PHE A 174 26.85 3.30 0.61
CA PHE A 174 25.43 3.63 0.52
C PHE A 174 24.57 2.38 0.38
N ILE A 175 23.41 2.38 1.05
CA ILE A 175 22.45 1.27 1.00
C ILE A 175 21.46 1.48 -0.16
N MET A 176 20.96 2.70 -0.33
CA MET A 176 19.91 3.02 -1.30
C MET A 176 20.49 3.60 -2.61
N PRO A 177 19.81 3.40 -3.76
CA PRO A 177 20.26 3.92 -5.05
C PRO A 177 20.54 5.42 -5.02
N ASN A 178 21.66 5.81 -5.66
CA ASN A 178 22.05 7.21 -5.89
C ASN A 178 22.13 8.09 -4.61
N SER A 179 22.33 7.49 -3.44
CA SER A 179 22.43 8.20 -2.15
C SER A 179 23.61 9.16 -2.07
N GLU A 180 24.59 9.07 -2.97
CA GLU A 180 25.61 10.10 -3.19
C GLU A 180 24.97 11.49 -3.39
N GLY A 181 23.75 11.53 -3.96
CA GLY A 181 22.97 12.73 -4.16
C GLY A 181 22.55 13.47 -2.90
N PHE A 182 22.59 12.84 -1.71
CA PHE A 182 22.26 13.50 -0.44
C PHE A 182 23.17 14.71 -0.15
N VAL A 183 24.36 14.78 -0.77
CA VAL A 183 25.21 15.97 -0.67
C VAL A 183 24.51 17.25 -1.15
N TYR A 184 23.58 17.14 -2.12
CA TYR A 184 22.91 18.29 -2.70
C TYR A 184 21.94 18.94 -1.70
N GLU A 185 21.15 18.14 -0.98
CA GLU A 185 20.28 18.65 0.08
C GLU A 185 21.07 19.09 1.32
N ALA A 186 22.13 18.37 1.70
CA ALA A 186 23.02 18.79 2.79
C ALA A 186 23.65 20.17 2.50
N ALA A 187 24.13 20.37 1.26
CA ALA A 187 24.66 21.66 0.84
C ALA A 187 23.58 22.74 0.77
N ALA A 188 22.34 22.41 0.37
CA ALA A 188 21.23 23.37 0.38
C ALA A 188 20.89 23.84 1.79
N VAL A 189 20.81 22.91 2.75
CA VAL A 189 20.58 23.23 4.18
C VAL A 189 21.71 24.09 4.72
N ALA A 190 22.97 23.73 4.44
CA ALA A 190 24.13 24.52 4.87
C ALA A 190 24.08 25.96 4.34
N ARG A 191 23.68 26.15 3.08
CA ARG A 191 23.48 27.50 2.50
C ARG A 191 22.36 28.26 3.19
N CYS A 192 21.23 27.60 3.50
CA CYS A 192 20.11 28.24 4.20
C CYS A 192 20.51 28.70 5.62
N ILE A 193 21.19 27.84 6.38
CA ILE A 193 21.70 28.16 7.72
C ILE A 193 22.69 29.32 7.66
N ALA A 194 23.65 29.27 6.73
CA ALA A 194 24.65 30.33 6.56
C ALA A 194 24.01 31.68 6.18
N ALA A 195 22.88 31.65 5.47
CA ALA A 195 22.09 32.82 5.11
C ALA A 195 21.11 33.27 6.21
N GLY A 196 21.04 32.57 7.36
CA GLY A 196 20.12 32.89 8.45
C GLY A 196 18.65 32.58 8.14
N LEU A 197 18.38 31.71 7.17
CA LEU A 197 17.02 31.29 6.82
C LEU A 197 16.53 30.18 7.75
N SER A 198 15.24 30.22 8.08
CA SER A 198 14.56 29.20 8.91
C SER A 198 13.90 28.09 8.09
N GLY A 199 14.07 28.09 6.76
CA GLY A 199 13.48 27.12 5.85
C GLY A 199 14.17 27.12 4.49
N ALA A 200 13.94 26.07 3.69
CA ALA A 200 14.51 25.93 2.37
C ALA A 200 13.56 26.56 1.32
N PRO A 201 14.03 27.50 0.48
CA PRO A 201 13.20 28.09 -0.57
C PRO A 201 12.93 27.12 -1.74
N GLN A 202 13.70 26.03 -1.86
CA GLN A 202 13.49 25.00 -2.89
C GLN A 202 12.31 24.06 -2.58
N TRP A 203 11.93 23.96 -1.30
CA TRP A 203 10.81 23.17 -0.81
C TRP A 203 10.39 23.71 0.56
N THR A 204 9.34 24.50 0.55
CA THR A 204 8.84 25.26 1.70
C THR A 204 8.10 24.37 2.70
N THR A 205 7.87 24.91 3.89
CA THR A 205 7.02 24.26 4.90
C THR A 205 5.59 24.10 4.41
N GLU A 206 5.07 25.08 3.65
CA GLU A 206 3.73 25.02 3.07
C GLU A 206 3.61 23.89 2.03
N GLU A 207 4.63 23.72 1.19
CA GLU A 207 4.72 22.59 0.24
C GLU A 207 4.80 21.24 0.96
N SER A 208 5.58 21.17 2.05
CA SER A 208 5.64 19.96 2.88
C SER A 208 4.29 19.60 3.49
N LEU A 209 3.57 20.58 4.04
CA LEU A 209 2.24 20.37 4.63
C LEU A 209 1.20 20.00 3.57
N ALA A 210 1.27 20.58 2.37
CA ALA A 210 0.39 20.24 1.27
C ALA A 210 0.63 18.80 0.77
N ALA A 211 1.89 18.37 0.66
CA ALA A 211 2.23 17.00 0.28
C ALA A 211 1.70 16.02 1.32
N ALA A 212 2.02 16.24 2.60
CA ALA A 212 1.54 15.40 3.70
C ALA A 212 0.00 15.35 3.77
N GLY A 213 -0.66 16.51 3.68
CA GLY A 213 -2.13 16.60 3.71
C GLY A 213 -2.79 15.95 2.49
N THR A 214 -2.13 15.95 1.33
CA THR A 214 -2.61 15.24 0.13
C THR A 214 -2.54 13.73 0.34
N LEU A 215 -1.42 13.22 0.85
CA LEU A 215 -1.27 11.79 1.14
C LEU A 215 -2.26 11.32 2.20
N GLU A 216 -2.48 12.12 3.24
CA GLU A 216 -3.48 11.80 4.28
C GLU A 216 -4.90 11.73 3.68
N LYS A 217 -5.29 12.71 2.85
CA LYS A 217 -6.59 12.69 2.16
C LYS A 217 -6.77 11.47 1.26
N LEU A 218 -5.72 11.07 0.55
CA LEU A 218 -5.74 9.86 -0.28
C LEU A 218 -5.93 8.63 0.60
N ARG A 219 -5.19 8.52 1.71
CA ARG A 219 -5.32 7.39 2.62
C ARG A 219 -6.70 7.30 3.28
N THR A 220 -7.25 8.39 3.78
CA THR A 220 -8.61 8.40 4.36
C THR A 220 -9.62 7.86 3.35
N LYS A 221 -9.57 8.31 2.09
CA LYS A 221 -10.46 7.83 1.02
C LYS A 221 -10.29 6.34 0.71
N LEU A 222 -9.08 5.81 0.88
CA LEU A 222 -8.78 4.40 0.69
C LEU A 222 -9.35 3.56 1.85
N SER A 223 -9.24 4.07 3.08
CA SER A 223 -9.77 3.42 4.29
C SER A 223 -11.30 3.43 4.38
N ASP A 224 -11.99 4.36 3.70
CA ASP A 224 -13.47 4.47 3.68
C ASP A 224 -14.17 3.34 2.87
N GLY A 225 -13.44 2.32 2.42
CA GLY A 225 -13.99 1.01 2.01
C GLY A 225 -14.60 0.90 0.62
N SER A 226 -14.82 2.00 -0.11
CA SER A 226 -15.38 1.96 -1.48
C SER A 226 -14.34 1.75 -2.59
N SER A 227 -13.04 1.76 -2.27
CA SER A 227 -11.96 1.87 -3.27
C SER A 227 -10.75 0.95 -3.04
N CYS A 228 -10.80 0.07 -2.04
CA CYS A 228 -9.71 -0.83 -1.68
C CYS A 228 -10.12 -2.30 -1.82
N THR A 229 -9.17 -3.14 -2.19
CA THR A 229 -9.28 -4.61 -2.07
C THR A 229 -8.15 -5.14 -1.20
N SER A 230 -8.38 -6.21 -0.45
CA SER A 230 -7.28 -6.94 0.21
C SER A 230 -6.51 -7.74 -0.84
N SER A 231 -5.18 -7.60 -0.90
CA SER A 231 -4.37 -8.46 -1.81
C SER A 231 -4.37 -9.91 -1.29
N PRO A 232 -4.74 -10.92 -2.11
CA PRO A 232 -4.83 -12.31 -1.67
C PRO A 232 -3.48 -13.06 -1.70
N SER A 233 -2.41 -12.43 -2.18
CA SER A 233 -1.11 -13.08 -2.38
C SER A 233 -0.08 -12.53 -1.39
N PRO A 234 0.55 -13.37 -0.55
CA PRO A 234 1.67 -12.92 0.27
C PRO A 234 2.80 -12.44 -0.65
N LEU A 235 3.39 -11.29 -0.34
CA LEU A 235 4.66 -10.88 -0.94
C LEU A 235 5.67 -12.03 -0.72
N PRO A 236 6.45 -12.43 -1.74
CA PRO A 236 7.41 -13.50 -1.59
C PRO A 236 8.39 -13.18 -0.44
N SER A 237 8.44 -14.03 0.58
CA SER A 237 9.41 -13.91 1.67
C SER A 237 10.75 -14.47 1.23
N THR A 238 11.81 -13.67 1.20
CA THR A 238 13.19 -14.18 1.05
C THR A 238 14.16 -13.50 2.01
N SER A 239 15.18 -14.27 2.40
CA SER A 239 16.33 -13.81 3.20
C SER A 239 17.06 -12.66 2.50
N ALA A 240 17.56 -11.70 3.29
CA ALA A 240 18.23 -10.49 2.86
C ALA A 240 19.19 -10.67 1.65
N PRO A 241 19.19 -9.74 0.69
CA PRO A 241 20.08 -9.81 -0.46
C PRO A 241 21.55 -9.58 -0.06
N PRO A 242 22.52 -10.20 -0.76
CA PRO A 242 23.93 -9.83 -0.63
C PRO A 242 24.15 -8.41 -1.20
N PRO A 243 25.24 -7.72 -0.80
CA PRO A 243 25.53 -6.38 -1.31
C PRO A 243 25.64 -6.39 -2.84
N VAL A 244 24.99 -5.40 -3.47
CA VAL A 244 24.94 -5.24 -4.92
C VAL A 244 26.35 -4.99 -5.46
N VAL A 245 26.96 -6.01 -6.06
CA VAL A 245 28.15 -5.85 -6.89
C VAL A 245 27.67 -5.60 -8.31
N ALA A 246 28.05 -4.45 -8.87
CA ALA A 246 27.80 -4.09 -10.26
C ALA A 246 28.33 -5.18 -11.20
N HIS A 247 27.42 -5.91 -11.87
CA HIS A 247 27.78 -6.84 -12.93
C HIS A 247 26.99 -6.58 -14.20
N ASP A 248 27.72 -6.02 -15.16
CA ASP A 248 27.50 -6.11 -16.60
C ASP A 248 27.18 -7.55 -17.03
N ARG A 249 26.05 -7.76 -17.73
CA ARG A 249 25.75 -9.05 -18.37
C ARG A 249 25.05 -8.90 -19.71
N SER A 250 25.85 -9.13 -20.75
CA SER A 250 25.44 -9.64 -22.04
C SER A 250 24.80 -11.04 -21.96
N ARG A 251 23.70 -11.20 -22.72
CA ARG A 251 23.03 -12.42 -23.27
C ARG A 251 23.59 -13.82 -22.95
N SER A 252 22.70 -14.78 -22.62
CA SER A 252 22.34 -15.93 -23.50
C SER A 252 21.25 -16.85 -22.89
N SER A 253 20.51 -17.51 -23.80
CA SER A 253 19.34 -18.39 -23.70
C SER A 253 19.54 -19.82 -23.15
N SER A 254 18.49 -20.47 -22.60
CA SER A 254 17.95 -21.77 -23.08
C SER A 254 16.75 -22.34 -22.27
N SER A 255 15.98 -23.16 -22.97
CA SER A 255 14.65 -23.80 -22.79
C SER A 255 14.34 -24.81 -21.66
N SER A 256 13.10 -24.71 -21.15
CA SER A 256 11.97 -25.69 -21.11
C SER A 256 12.06 -27.09 -20.46
N SER A 257 11.09 -27.41 -19.58
CA SER A 257 10.16 -28.57 -19.76
C SER A 257 9.06 -28.59 -18.69
N VAL A 258 7.83 -28.96 -19.11
CA VAL A 258 6.58 -29.03 -18.32
C VAL A 258 6.08 -30.48 -18.32
N VAL A 259 5.51 -30.94 -17.21
CA VAL A 259 4.72 -32.19 -17.11
C VAL A 259 3.43 -31.90 -16.33
N PRO A 260 2.22 -32.31 -16.76
CA PRO A 260 0.98 -32.03 -16.04
C PRO A 260 0.49 -33.24 -15.21
N SER A 261 -0.14 -33.00 -14.06
CA SER A 261 -1.00 -33.97 -13.37
C SER A 261 -2.30 -33.30 -12.91
N SER A 262 -3.40 -34.02 -13.13
CA SER A 262 -4.79 -33.54 -13.08
C SER A 262 -5.52 -34.00 -11.82
N SER A 263 -6.03 -33.06 -11.03
CA SER A 263 -7.30 -33.19 -10.31
C SER A 263 -7.89 -31.78 -10.21
N SER A 264 -9.07 -31.56 -10.79
CA SER A 264 -9.69 -30.23 -10.84
C SER A 264 -10.10 -29.81 -9.43
N PRO A 265 -9.66 -28.63 -8.93
CA PRO A 265 -10.12 -28.11 -7.66
C PRO A 265 -11.63 -27.81 -7.73
N PRO A 266 -12.37 -27.95 -6.61
CA PRO A 266 -13.77 -27.55 -6.57
C PRO A 266 -13.90 -26.06 -6.94
N PRO A 267 -15.05 -25.63 -7.48
CA PRO A 267 -15.25 -24.24 -7.86
C PRO A 267 -15.00 -23.35 -6.66
N ARG A 268 -14.05 -22.42 -6.79
CA ARG A 268 -13.87 -21.33 -5.82
C ARG A 268 -15.14 -20.49 -5.89
N LEU A 269 -15.84 -20.37 -4.77
CA LEU A 269 -16.88 -19.35 -4.64
C LEU A 269 -16.16 -18.00 -4.83
N PRO A 270 -16.58 -17.15 -5.78
CA PRO A 270 -16.04 -15.81 -5.90
C PRO A 270 -16.36 -15.10 -4.59
N GLY A 271 -15.35 -14.81 -3.75
CA GLY A 271 -15.50 -14.06 -2.49
C GLY A 271 -15.21 -14.81 -1.18
N GLY A 272 -15.16 -16.15 -1.16
CA GLY A 272 -15.00 -16.95 0.07
C GLY A 272 -16.32 -17.31 0.75
N LEU A 273 -16.27 -17.77 2.00
CA LEU A 273 -17.45 -18.22 2.76
C LEU A 273 -17.44 -17.64 4.18
N LEU A 274 -18.52 -16.98 4.58
CA LEU A 274 -18.77 -16.53 5.94
C LEU A 274 -19.70 -17.53 6.65
N HIS A 275 -19.22 -18.12 7.73
CA HIS A 275 -19.95 -19.00 8.63
C HIS A 275 -20.29 -18.24 9.91
N VAL A 276 -21.58 -17.93 10.09
CA VAL A 276 -22.08 -17.18 11.25
C VAL A 276 -22.76 -18.14 12.20
N VAL A 277 -22.34 -18.10 13.46
CA VAL A 277 -22.88 -18.89 14.56
C VAL A 277 -23.39 -17.92 15.64
N ALA A 278 -24.71 -17.75 15.72
CA ALA A 278 -25.35 -16.99 16.78
C ALA A 278 -25.63 -17.90 17.98
N LEU A 279 -25.27 -17.42 19.17
CA LEU A 279 -25.27 -18.17 20.41
C LEU A 279 -26.33 -17.62 21.36
N LYS A 280 -27.22 -18.50 21.84
CA LYS A 280 -28.14 -18.21 22.94
C LYS A 280 -27.71 -19.01 24.16
N PHE A 281 -27.22 -18.34 25.19
CA PHE A 281 -26.83 -18.99 26.45
C PHE A 281 -28.07 -19.38 27.28
N LYS A 282 -27.94 -20.43 28.11
CA LYS A 282 -28.95 -20.75 29.12
C LYS A 282 -29.12 -19.59 30.12
N PRO A 283 -30.32 -19.40 30.69
CA PRO A 283 -30.56 -18.35 31.68
C PRO A 283 -29.54 -18.41 32.83
N GLY A 284 -28.92 -17.27 33.14
CA GLY A 284 -27.94 -17.13 34.24
C GLY A 284 -26.51 -17.57 33.91
N ILE A 285 -26.24 -18.07 32.69
CA ILE A 285 -24.88 -18.38 32.23
C ILE A 285 -24.25 -17.18 31.51
N GLU A 286 -25.06 -16.31 30.92
CA GLU A 286 -24.59 -15.11 30.24
C GLU A 286 -23.79 -14.19 31.19
N GLY A 287 -22.61 -13.75 30.75
CA GLY A 287 -21.70 -12.93 31.55
C GLY A 287 -21.00 -13.65 32.70
N SER A 288 -21.18 -14.98 32.84
CA SER A 288 -20.41 -15.79 33.78
C SER A 288 -18.97 -16.00 33.31
N GLU A 289 -18.06 -16.26 34.24
CA GLU A 289 -16.65 -16.57 33.92
C GLU A 289 -16.52 -17.78 32.96
N VAL A 290 -17.43 -18.76 33.08
CA VAL A 290 -17.44 -19.95 32.23
C VAL A 290 -17.86 -19.61 30.79
N ALA A 291 -18.84 -18.72 30.63
CA ALA A 291 -19.23 -18.24 29.30
C ALA A 291 -18.11 -17.41 28.66
N GLU A 292 -17.46 -16.52 29.41
CA GLU A 292 -16.34 -15.72 28.91
C GLU A 292 -15.13 -16.58 28.52
N ALA A 293 -14.83 -17.62 29.29
CA ALA A 293 -13.79 -18.59 28.94
C ALA A 293 -14.13 -19.33 27.63
N ALA A 294 -15.36 -19.82 27.47
CA ALA A 294 -15.79 -20.50 26.25
C ALA A 294 -15.76 -19.56 25.01
N LEU A 295 -16.12 -18.28 25.18
CA LEU A 295 -16.00 -17.27 24.12
C LEU A 295 -14.53 -16.99 23.78
N ALA A 296 -13.63 -17.01 24.76
CA ALA A 296 -12.19 -16.88 24.53
C ALA A 296 -11.61 -18.07 23.74
N GLU A 297 -12.05 -19.30 24.03
CA GLU A 297 -11.66 -20.48 23.25
C GLU A 297 -12.14 -20.40 21.80
N LEU A 298 -13.39 -19.96 21.57
CA LEU A 298 -13.91 -19.71 20.22
C LEU A 298 -13.03 -18.69 19.45
N ARG A 299 -12.55 -17.63 20.12
CA ARG A 299 -11.65 -16.64 19.49
C ARG A 299 -10.29 -17.24 19.11
N GLY A 300 -9.84 -18.29 19.80
CA GLY A 300 -8.60 -19.00 19.50
C GLY A 300 -8.72 -20.08 18.43
N LEU A 301 -9.92 -20.36 17.92
CA LEU A 301 -10.13 -21.42 16.93
C LEU A 301 -9.43 -21.16 15.60
N ARG A 302 -9.10 -19.90 15.30
CA ARG A 302 -8.30 -19.58 14.12
C ARG A 302 -6.91 -20.20 14.19
N GLU A 303 -6.22 -20.02 15.31
CA GLU A 303 -4.88 -20.56 15.53
C GLU A 303 -4.92 -22.08 15.68
N VAL A 304 -5.91 -22.59 16.42
CA VAL A 304 -6.06 -24.03 16.69
C VAL A 304 -6.40 -24.81 15.42
N CYS A 305 -7.24 -24.26 14.54
CA CYS A 305 -7.70 -24.93 13.32
C CYS A 305 -6.99 -24.42 12.06
N ALA A 306 -5.80 -23.85 12.19
CA ALA A 306 -4.99 -23.44 11.06
C ALA A 306 -4.65 -24.67 10.17
N PRO A 307 -4.66 -24.53 8.83
CA PRO A 307 -4.81 -23.30 8.07
C PRO A 307 -6.25 -22.99 7.60
N PHE A 308 -7.27 -23.69 8.12
CA PHE A 308 -8.62 -23.70 7.52
C PHE A 308 -9.41 -22.42 7.77
N VAL A 309 -9.32 -21.84 8.97
CA VAL A 309 -10.05 -20.63 9.35
C VAL A 309 -9.25 -19.38 8.94
N SER A 310 -9.83 -18.54 8.10
CA SER A 310 -9.20 -17.30 7.63
C SER A 310 -9.29 -16.19 8.68
N SER A 311 -10.48 -15.98 9.25
CA SER A 311 -10.72 -15.09 10.38
C SER A 311 -11.77 -15.64 11.33
N VAL A 312 -11.71 -15.19 12.58
CA VAL A 312 -12.74 -15.41 13.58
C VAL A 312 -13.03 -14.10 14.29
N SER A 313 -14.30 -13.79 14.53
CA SER A 313 -14.76 -12.65 15.32
C SER A 313 -15.86 -13.12 16.25
N VAL A 314 -15.66 -12.95 17.56
CA VAL A 314 -16.63 -13.39 18.57
C VAL A 314 -16.94 -12.24 19.50
N GLY A 315 -18.20 -11.85 19.57
CA GLY A 315 -18.62 -10.69 20.36
C GLY A 315 -20.10 -10.66 20.69
N LEU A 316 -20.47 -9.62 21.42
CA LEU A 316 -21.84 -9.33 21.80
C LEU A 316 -22.67 -8.94 20.58
N ASN A 317 -23.88 -9.48 20.49
CA ASN A 317 -24.87 -9.08 19.52
C ASN A 317 -25.50 -7.74 19.94
N VAL A 318 -24.94 -6.63 19.44
CA VAL A 318 -25.35 -5.25 19.75
C VAL A 318 -26.58 -4.79 18.93
N ALA A 319 -27.62 -5.62 18.87
CA ALA A 319 -28.86 -5.30 18.18
C ALA A 319 -29.48 -3.97 18.68
N ALA A 320 -30.14 -3.22 17.78
CA ALA A 320 -30.77 -1.95 18.14
C ALA A 320 -31.87 -2.16 19.22
N PRO A 321 -32.20 -1.13 20.03
CA PRO A 321 -33.15 -1.28 21.12
C PRO A 321 -34.51 -1.81 20.64
N GLY A 322 -34.90 -3.00 21.09
CA GLY A 322 -36.14 -3.69 20.68
C GLY A 322 -35.95 -4.89 19.74
N ASP A 323 -34.75 -5.10 19.19
CA ASP A 323 -34.49 -6.13 18.16
C ASP A 323 -33.95 -7.47 18.70
N LEU A 324 -33.77 -7.62 20.01
CA LEU A 324 -33.32 -8.91 20.57
C LEU A 324 -34.34 -10.05 20.31
N ALA A 325 -35.61 -9.70 20.14
CA ALA A 325 -36.65 -10.62 19.68
C ALA A 325 -36.40 -11.12 18.24
N HIS A 326 -35.96 -10.24 17.33
CA HIS A 326 -35.56 -10.60 15.97
C HIS A 326 -34.27 -11.42 15.94
N ALA A 327 -33.38 -11.22 16.91
CA ALA A 327 -32.20 -12.05 17.14
C ALA A 327 -32.51 -13.42 17.78
N LYS A 328 -33.79 -13.77 17.97
CA LYS A 328 -34.24 -15.03 18.59
C LYS A 328 -33.62 -15.28 19.96
N GLY A 329 -33.29 -14.22 20.69
CA GLY A 329 -32.62 -14.29 21.98
C GLY A 329 -31.13 -14.68 21.94
N CYS A 330 -30.49 -14.74 20.76
CA CYS A 330 -29.05 -14.91 20.67
C CYS A 330 -28.34 -13.62 21.09
N THR A 331 -27.49 -13.71 22.11
CA THR A 331 -26.80 -12.53 22.68
C THR A 331 -25.36 -12.41 22.23
N HIS A 332 -24.78 -13.46 21.63
CA HIS A 332 -23.43 -13.46 21.09
C HIS A 332 -23.41 -14.01 19.67
N VAL A 333 -22.43 -13.60 18.88
CA VAL A 333 -22.19 -14.10 17.53
C VAL A 333 -20.71 -14.43 17.38
N ALA A 334 -20.44 -15.61 16.85
CA ALA A 334 -19.14 -16.02 16.33
C ALA A 334 -19.22 -16.07 14.80
N ALA A 335 -18.41 -15.27 14.12
CA ALA A 335 -18.34 -15.19 12.68
C ALA A 335 -16.96 -15.69 12.22
N PHE A 336 -16.96 -16.72 11.39
CA PHE A 336 -15.76 -17.33 10.82
C PHE A 336 -15.74 -17.09 9.33
N THR A 337 -14.58 -16.78 8.76
CA THR A 337 -14.43 -16.75 7.31
C THR A 337 -13.54 -17.91 6.86
N PHE A 338 -13.90 -18.50 5.73
CA PHE A 338 -13.18 -19.58 5.08
C PHE A 338 -12.89 -19.19 3.63
N ALA A 339 -11.72 -19.58 3.12
CA ALA A 339 -11.38 -19.35 1.72
C ALA A 339 -12.27 -20.17 0.78
N THR A 340 -12.65 -21.37 1.18
CA THR A 340 -13.54 -22.25 0.42
C THR A 340 -14.50 -23.01 1.33
N ALA A 341 -15.58 -23.54 0.74
CA ALA A 341 -16.48 -24.47 1.43
C ALA A 341 -15.74 -25.70 1.97
N ARG A 342 -14.68 -26.16 1.29
CA ARG A 342 -13.85 -27.28 1.74
C ARG A 342 -13.08 -26.96 3.01
N ASP A 343 -12.62 -25.72 3.18
CA ASP A 343 -11.90 -25.32 4.39
C ASP A 343 -12.85 -25.26 5.59
N ARG A 344 -14.09 -24.78 5.39
CA ARG A 344 -15.14 -24.91 6.41
C ARG A 344 -15.37 -26.38 6.76
N ASP A 345 -15.52 -27.26 5.77
CA ASP A 345 -15.78 -28.68 6.03
C ASP A 345 -14.64 -29.33 6.81
N ALA A 346 -13.38 -29.01 6.46
CA ALA A 346 -12.20 -29.46 7.20
C ALA A 346 -12.12 -28.88 8.63
N TYR A 347 -12.53 -27.62 8.81
CA TYR A 347 -12.65 -27.00 10.13
C TYR A 347 -13.70 -27.69 11.00
N LEU A 348 -14.87 -28.04 10.45
CA LEU A 348 -15.94 -28.68 11.20
C LEU A 348 -15.52 -30.05 11.76
N GLU A 349 -14.64 -30.76 11.06
CA GLU A 349 -14.07 -32.05 11.49
C GLU A 349 -12.80 -31.90 12.35
N HIS A 350 -12.26 -30.69 12.50
CA HIS A 350 -10.98 -30.48 13.19
C HIS A 350 -11.09 -30.78 14.69
N PRO A 351 -10.16 -31.54 15.31
CA PRO A 351 -10.23 -31.90 16.73
C PRO A 351 -10.35 -30.71 17.67
N GLY A 352 -9.71 -29.59 17.33
CA GLY A 352 -9.82 -28.35 18.11
C GLY A 352 -11.19 -27.70 18.06
N HIS A 353 -11.86 -27.70 16.89
CA HIS A 353 -13.23 -27.24 16.77
C HIS A 353 -14.18 -28.15 17.58
N LEU A 354 -14.02 -29.47 17.45
CA LEU A 354 -14.84 -30.44 18.18
C LEU A 354 -14.70 -30.29 19.70
N ALA A 355 -13.49 -30.06 20.21
CA ALA A 355 -13.25 -29.82 21.63
C ALA A 355 -13.99 -28.56 22.14
N VAL A 356 -13.93 -27.45 21.39
CA VAL A 356 -14.65 -26.23 21.75
C VAL A 356 -16.17 -26.43 21.63
N SER A 357 -16.65 -27.14 20.60
CA SER A 357 -18.07 -27.46 20.46
C SER A 357 -18.59 -28.32 21.62
N GLU A 358 -17.81 -29.28 22.10
CA GLU A 358 -18.15 -30.14 23.24
C GLU A 358 -18.20 -29.34 24.55
N ALA A 359 -17.26 -28.41 24.75
CA ALA A 359 -17.23 -27.54 25.92
C ALA A 359 -18.36 -26.49 25.92
N LEU A 360 -18.66 -25.92 24.74
CA LEU A 360 -19.65 -24.85 24.58
C LEU A 360 -21.09 -25.37 24.63
N GLY A 361 -21.37 -26.54 24.06
CA GLY A 361 -22.72 -27.11 23.93
C GLY A 361 -23.55 -27.12 25.23
N PRO A 362 -23.00 -27.58 26.38
CA PRO A 362 -23.71 -27.58 27.66
C PRO A 362 -24.14 -26.19 28.17
N LEU A 363 -23.50 -25.11 27.71
CA LEU A 363 -23.75 -23.73 28.13
C LEU A 363 -24.89 -23.06 27.35
N LEU A 364 -25.19 -23.57 26.15
CA LEU A 364 -26.14 -22.98 25.22
C LEU A 364 -27.56 -23.52 25.41
N GLU A 365 -28.54 -22.63 25.32
CA GLU A 365 -29.96 -22.98 25.18
C GLU A 365 -30.31 -23.26 23.72
N ASP A 366 -29.74 -22.49 22.79
CA ASP A 366 -29.96 -22.64 21.34
C ASP A 366 -28.77 -22.10 20.54
N ILE A 367 -28.66 -22.52 19.29
CA ILE A 367 -27.62 -22.10 18.34
C ILE A 367 -28.23 -21.92 16.97
N PHE A 368 -27.90 -20.82 16.30
CA PHE A 368 -28.31 -20.58 14.92
C PHE A 368 -27.08 -20.45 14.04
N VAL A 369 -27.02 -21.25 12.98
CA VAL A 369 -25.88 -21.30 12.06
C VAL A 369 -26.33 -20.90 10.66
N SER A 370 -25.56 -20.04 10.01
CA SER A 370 -25.79 -19.61 8.64
C SER A 370 -24.47 -19.52 7.87
N ASP A 371 -24.44 -20.15 6.71
CA ASP A 371 -23.35 -20.01 5.75
C ASP A 371 -23.75 -19.03 4.65
N VAL A 372 -22.88 -18.06 4.39
CA VAL A 372 -23.09 -17.01 3.39
C VAL A 372 -21.91 -17.05 2.44
N ALA A 373 -22.18 -17.27 1.15
CA ALA A 373 -21.18 -17.04 0.12
C ALA A 373 -20.87 -15.55 0.11
N LEU A 374 -19.62 -15.20 0.36
CA LEU A 374 -19.15 -13.84 0.20
C LEU A 374 -18.97 -13.58 -1.30
N PRO A 375 -19.20 -12.35 -1.81
CA PRO A 375 -19.18 -12.01 -3.24
C PRO A 375 -17.78 -11.80 -3.84
#